data_AF-A0A3C1JV80-F1
#
_entry.id   AF-A0A3C1JV80-F1
#
_cell.length_a   1.000
_cell.length_b   1.000
_cell.length_c   1.000
_cell.angle_alpha   90.00
_cell.angle_beta   90.00
_cell.angle_gamma   90.00
#
_symmetry.space_group_name_H-M   'P 1'
#
loop_
_entity.id
_entity.type
_entity.pdbx_description
1 polymer ?
#
loop_
_entity_poly.entity_id
_entity_poly.type
_entity_poly.pdbx_seq_one_letter_code
_entity_poly.pdbx_strand_id
1 'polypeptide(L)'
;MRNFYLLVVCTLLINNTYSQKLRKEQVSDDKARTSQTFYVLKDNPDIKQGEYTYKFKGNVQVAGQFENNLPSGEWVYIPGDDLKITGTFSNGKKVGTWKYFLNEYLISEMNYENGVLQGPSKGYYKNGQLACELNYKSDKRDGTRTSYYQNGSIKEIINYNNGNQQGEYKSYSPDGKLLFVIQYKDDKPFNLEILTTNIDSILYGGDLKNGTGKFEQYVKNKEGRLIRSVKEYTDGNLNGQIQLFDSKGELFIRGQYKEGYMIGMWDFYINSPEKKFSEVYKYSDSLITDSTKWFLNDSKISFSNENNRPQFNDQLTDEFRKHISQSLTYPIQAQKKRISGRVLTEFKVNKFGLVYDVRVLESVNELLDKEAIRVVKSSPLWTPGFQDQIPVDVSFTFPIVFQL
;
A
#
# COMPACT_ATOMS: atom_id res chain seq x y z
N MET A 1 12.72 20.35 32.26
CA MET A 1 12.65 19.39 33.37
C MET A 1 11.21 18.93 33.54
N ARG A 2 10.90 17.69 33.15
CA ARG A 2 9.72 16.97 33.65
C ARG A 2 10.00 15.47 33.50
N ASN A 3 10.62 14.90 34.53
CA ASN A 3 10.84 13.46 34.65
C ASN A 3 9.47 12.79 34.85
N PHE A 4 9.05 11.94 33.93
CA PHE A 4 7.94 11.03 34.15
C PHE A 4 8.50 9.66 34.54
N TYR A 5 8.24 9.27 35.78
CA TYR A 5 8.46 7.93 36.27
C TYR A 5 7.48 6.98 35.57
N LEU A 6 7.99 6.03 34.76
CA LEU A 6 7.22 4.87 34.35
C LEU A 6 7.13 3.93 35.56
N LEU A 7 6.06 4.05 36.32
CA LEU A 7 5.79 3.21 37.48
C LEU A 7 5.17 1.89 36.97
N VAL A 8 6.01 0.93 36.62
CA VAL A 8 5.57 -0.46 36.45
C VAL A 8 5.32 -0.99 37.85
N VAL A 9 4.05 -0.97 38.29
CA VAL A 9 3.61 -1.63 39.51
C VAL A 9 3.65 -3.14 39.24
N CYS A 10 4.82 -3.75 39.43
CA CYS A 10 4.93 -5.18 39.62
C CYS A 10 4.49 -5.48 41.06
N THR A 11 3.41 -6.24 41.21
CA THR A 11 3.02 -6.89 42.45
C THR A 11 4.16 -7.80 42.92
N LEU A 12 5.01 -7.25 43.79
CA LEU A 12 5.85 -8.00 44.72
C LEU A 12 4.92 -8.88 45.56
N LEU A 13 4.87 -10.19 45.29
CA LEU A 13 4.53 -11.23 46.28
C LEU A 13 4.66 -12.68 45.78
N ILE A 14 5.51 -12.98 44.77
CA ILE A 14 5.97 -14.37 44.51
C ILE A 14 7.38 -14.29 43.88
N ASN A 15 8.48 -14.14 44.64
CA ASN A 15 9.82 -14.29 44.01
C ASN A 15 11.03 -14.49 44.95
N ASN A 16 10.87 -15.08 46.14
CA ASN A 16 12.04 -15.31 47.00
C ASN A 16 12.78 -16.64 46.73
N THR A 17 12.15 -17.59 46.03
CA THR A 17 12.79 -18.86 45.62
C THR A 17 13.31 -18.87 44.18
N TYR A 18 12.68 -18.12 43.26
CA TYR A 18 13.10 -18.04 41.86
C TYR A 18 14.35 -17.16 41.63
N SER A 19 14.49 -16.06 42.38
CA SER A 19 15.66 -15.18 42.24
C SER A 19 16.97 -15.88 42.65
N GLN A 20 16.90 -16.92 43.49
CA GLN A 20 18.08 -17.67 43.95
C GLN A 20 18.70 -18.54 42.86
N LYS A 21 17.97 -18.90 41.79
CA LYS A 21 18.45 -19.76 40.68
C LYS A 21 18.96 -19.00 39.46
N LEU A 22 18.81 -17.68 39.44
CA LEU A 22 19.17 -16.85 38.29
C LEU A 22 20.46 -16.07 38.55
N ARG A 23 21.30 -15.95 37.52
CA ARG A 23 22.44 -15.04 37.48
C ARG A 23 22.13 -13.91 36.52
N LYS A 24 22.28 -12.67 36.98
CA LYS A 24 22.16 -11.47 36.14
C LYS A 24 23.44 -11.30 35.33
N GLU A 25 23.29 -11.05 34.04
CA GLU A 25 24.37 -10.71 33.13
C GLU A 25 24.11 -9.35 32.48
N GLN A 26 25.20 -8.63 32.22
CA GLN A 26 25.14 -7.32 31.58
C GLN A 26 26.28 -7.22 30.58
N VAL A 27 25.94 -6.80 29.36
CA VAL A 27 26.89 -6.61 28.27
C VAL A 27 26.68 -5.20 27.72
N SER A 28 27.76 -4.42 27.58
CA SER A 28 27.72 -3.08 27.03
C SER A 28 28.79 -2.87 25.97
N ASP A 29 28.49 -2.02 24.99
CA ASP A 29 29.42 -1.51 23.99
C ASP A 29 29.33 0.01 23.97
N ASP A 30 30.38 0.67 24.46
CA ASP A 30 30.42 2.12 24.60
C ASP A 30 30.51 2.84 23.25
N LYS A 31 31.17 2.23 22.25
CA LYS A 31 31.28 2.80 20.90
C LYS A 31 29.92 2.78 20.21
N ALA A 32 29.21 1.65 20.31
CA ALA A 32 27.86 1.52 19.80
C ALA A 32 26.80 2.21 20.68
N ARG A 33 27.17 2.61 21.91
CA ARG A 33 26.28 3.16 22.95
C ARG A 33 25.12 2.22 23.26
N THR A 34 25.39 0.92 23.34
CA THR A 34 24.38 -0.11 23.60
C THR A 34 24.64 -0.82 24.90
N SER A 35 23.59 -1.26 25.58
CA SER A 35 23.70 -2.23 26.67
C SER A 35 22.52 -3.18 26.69
N GLN A 36 22.76 -4.41 27.14
CA GLN A 36 21.73 -5.39 27.44
C GLN A 36 21.93 -5.95 28.84
N THR A 37 20.81 -6.18 29.51
CA THR A 37 20.73 -6.84 30.81
C THR A 37 19.79 -8.03 30.66
N PHE A 38 20.24 -9.20 31.08
CA PHE A 38 19.45 -10.43 31.01
C PHE A 38 19.78 -11.37 32.16
N TYR A 39 18.96 -12.39 32.36
CA TYR A 39 19.16 -13.40 33.38
C TYR A 39 19.35 -14.77 32.74
N VAL A 40 20.25 -15.57 33.32
CA VAL A 40 20.52 -16.96 32.92
C VAL A 40 20.37 -17.91 34.11
N LEU A 41 20.16 -19.19 33.87
CA LEU A 41 20.18 -20.20 34.94
C LEU A 41 21.60 -20.33 35.51
N LYS A 42 21.75 -20.36 36.83
CA LYS A 42 23.05 -20.56 37.49
C LYS A 42 23.69 -21.90 37.11
N ASP A 43 22.87 -22.94 37.01
CA ASP A 43 23.33 -24.31 36.72
C ASP A 43 23.55 -24.55 35.22
N ASN A 44 23.01 -23.68 34.36
CA ASN A 44 23.22 -23.74 32.92
C ASN A 44 23.18 -22.31 32.30
N PRO A 45 24.32 -21.60 32.26
CA PRO A 45 24.39 -20.23 31.76
C PRO A 45 24.01 -20.02 30.29
N ASP A 46 23.94 -21.08 29.48
CA ASP A 46 23.50 -20.99 28.08
C ASP A 46 21.97 -20.81 27.95
N ILE A 47 21.24 -20.89 29.08
CA ILE A 47 19.79 -20.76 29.12
C ILE A 47 19.40 -19.41 29.73
N LYS A 48 18.89 -18.50 28.89
CA LYS A 48 18.23 -17.27 29.29
C LYS A 48 16.88 -17.57 29.93
N GLN A 49 16.67 -17.03 31.13
CA GLN A 49 15.48 -17.22 31.95
C GLN A 49 15.24 -15.96 32.78
N GLY A 50 14.05 -15.36 32.68
CA GLY A 50 13.68 -14.13 33.39
C GLY A 50 13.76 -12.88 32.51
N GLU A 51 13.84 -11.71 33.15
CA GLU A 51 13.73 -10.43 32.47
C GLU A 51 14.87 -10.16 31.46
N TYR A 52 14.54 -9.41 30.42
CA TYR A 52 15.48 -8.94 29.42
C TYR A 52 15.24 -7.47 29.14
N THR A 53 16.31 -6.69 29.07
CA THR A 53 16.28 -5.29 28.65
C THR A 53 17.43 -5.03 27.70
N TYR A 54 17.16 -4.33 26.61
CA TYR A 54 18.16 -3.75 25.72
C TYR A 54 17.97 -2.24 25.62
N LYS A 55 19.08 -1.50 25.70
CA LYS A 55 19.14 -0.04 25.68
C LYS A 55 20.06 0.47 24.58
N PHE A 56 19.68 1.57 23.95
CA PHE A 56 20.50 2.35 23.02
C PHE A 56 20.56 3.80 23.51
N LYS A 57 21.78 4.37 23.60
CA LYS A 57 22.03 5.70 24.16
C LYS A 57 21.39 5.90 25.56
N GLY A 58 21.31 4.82 26.35
CA GLY A 58 20.69 4.82 27.68
C GLY A 58 19.17 4.62 27.71
N ASN A 59 18.48 4.74 26.56
CA ASN A 59 17.03 4.58 26.45
C ASN A 59 16.67 3.11 26.23
N VAL A 60 15.62 2.62 26.87
CA VAL A 60 15.11 1.25 26.65
C VAL A 60 14.53 1.17 25.24
N GLN A 61 14.95 0.14 24.51
CA GLN A 61 14.50 -0.14 23.14
C GLN A 61 13.79 -1.49 23.07
N VAL A 62 14.15 -2.44 23.93
CA VAL A 62 13.46 -3.72 24.04
C VAL A 62 13.36 -4.11 25.50
N ALA A 63 12.18 -4.57 25.91
CA ALA A 63 11.97 -5.16 27.21
C ALA A 63 11.02 -6.37 27.09
N GLY A 64 11.24 -7.38 27.93
CA GLY A 64 10.40 -8.57 27.99
C GLY A 64 11.01 -9.62 28.91
N GLN A 65 10.64 -10.88 28.72
CA GLN A 65 11.19 -11.98 29.50
C GLN A 65 11.39 -13.23 28.64
N PHE A 66 12.39 -14.03 29.02
CA PHE A 66 12.67 -15.33 28.44
C PHE A 66 12.26 -16.45 29.40
N GLU A 67 11.74 -17.53 28.83
CA GLU A 67 11.59 -18.82 29.48
C GLU A 67 12.31 -19.86 28.62
N ASN A 68 13.36 -20.50 29.16
CA ASN A 68 14.17 -21.49 28.46
C ASN A 68 14.64 -21.02 27.06
N ASN A 69 15.29 -19.84 26.98
CA ASN A 69 15.72 -19.18 25.74
C ASN A 69 14.60 -18.71 24.80
N LEU A 70 13.32 -18.91 25.13
CA LEU A 70 12.19 -18.50 24.32
C LEU A 70 11.54 -17.23 24.88
N PRO A 71 11.21 -16.23 24.05
CA PRO A 71 10.38 -15.11 24.48
C PRO A 71 9.06 -15.59 25.11
N SER A 72 8.72 -15.04 26.26
CA SER A 72 7.48 -15.31 27.00
C SER A 72 6.88 -14.04 27.57
N GLY A 73 5.58 -14.05 27.84
CA GLY A 73 4.81 -12.96 28.42
C GLY A 73 4.85 -11.66 27.62
N GLU A 74 4.71 -10.53 28.29
CA GLU A 74 4.63 -9.20 27.67
C GLU A 74 5.99 -8.72 27.15
N TRP A 75 5.98 -8.17 25.93
CA TRP A 75 7.13 -7.58 25.29
C TRP A 75 6.84 -6.17 24.80
N VAL A 76 7.84 -5.32 24.91
CA VAL A 76 7.86 -3.95 24.40
C VAL A 76 9.05 -3.79 23.47
N TYR A 77 8.79 -3.28 22.27
CA TYR A 77 9.81 -2.87 21.31
C TYR A 77 9.63 -1.39 21.01
N ILE A 78 10.72 -0.64 20.98
CA ILE A 78 10.75 0.78 20.62
C ILE A 78 11.85 0.92 19.58
N PRO A 79 11.59 0.59 18.30
CA PRO A 79 12.57 0.78 17.24
C PRO A 79 12.71 2.28 16.93
N GLY A 80 13.81 2.89 17.39
CA GLY A 80 14.05 4.32 17.22
C GLY A 80 13.33 5.15 18.27
N ASP A 81 12.81 6.31 17.88
CA ASP A 81 12.24 7.29 18.81
C ASP A 81 10.70 7.36 18.77
N ASP A 82 10.10 7.09 17.61
CA ASP A 82 8.68 7.41 17.38
C ASP A 82 7.76 6.18 17.41
N LEU A 83 8.28 4.97 17.19
CA LEU A 83 7.47 3.76 17.12
C LEU A 83 7.62 2.92 18.38
N LYS A 84 6.49 2.48 18.94
CA LYS A 84 6.42 1.51 20.03
C LYS A 84 5.48 0.37 19.67
N ILE A 85 5.89 -0.86 19.95
CA ILE A 85 5.15 -2.09 19.68
C ILE A 85 5.06 -2.87 20.97
N THR A 86 3.85 -3.33 21.32
CA THR A 86 3.64 -4.14 22.53
C THR A 86 2.81 -5.38 22.21
N GLY A 87 3.08 -6.48 22.88
CA GLY A 87 2.26 -7.69 22.79
C GLY A 87 2.86 -8.87 23.53
N THR A 88 2.17 -9.99 23.49
CA THR A 88 2.52 -11.17 24.28
C THR A 88 3.21 -12.23 23.41
N PHE A 89 4.21 -12.90 23.98
CA PHE A 89 4.74 -14.15 23.46
C PHE A 89 4.33 -15.33 24.35
N SER A 90 4.10 -16.47 23.72
CA SER A 90 3.99 -17.77 24.38
C SER A 90 4.83 -18.77 23.59
N ASN A 91 5.72 -19.50 24.27
CA ASN A 91 6.65 -20.45 23.65
C ASN A 91 7.44 -19.85 22.46
N GLY A 92 7.90 -18.61 22.61
CA GLY A 92 8.65 -17.88 21.58
C GLY A 92 7.83 -17.43 20.37
N LYS A 93 6.50 -17.60 20.39
CA LYS A 93 5.59 -17.20 19.32
C LYS A 93 4.67 -16.07 19.76
N LYS A 94 4.43 -15.10 18.88
CA LYS A 94 3.45 -14.02 19.12
C LYS A 94 2.07 -14.62 19.36
N VAL A 95 1.38 -14.18 20.40
CA VAL A 95 -0.01 -14.56 20.69
C VAL A 95 -0.82 -13.34 21.10
N GLY A 96 -2.14 -13.40 20.89
CA GLY A 96 -3.07 -12.34 21.26
C GLY A 96 -2.87 -11.05 20.46
N THR A 97 -3.33 -9.94 21.04
CA THR A 97 -3.30 -8.63 20.39
C THR A 97 -1.94 -7.96 20.52
N TRP A 98 -1.36 -7.64 19.37
CA TRP A 98 -0.18 -6.81 19.23
C TRP A 98 -0.59 -5.39 18.86
N LYS A 99 -0.07 -4.40 19.58
CA LYS A 99 -0.41 -2.98 19.43
C LYS A 99 0.78 -2.19 18.92
N TYR A 100 0.52 -1.26 18.01
CA TYR A 100 1.52 -0.41 17.36
C TYR A 100 1.16 1.05 17.62
N PHE A 101 2.12 1.80 18.15
CA PHE A 101 1.97 3.20 18.52
C PHE A 101 3.00 4.04 17.76
N LEU A 102 2.56 5.13 17.13
CA LEU A 102 3.43 6.12 16.49
C LEU A 102 3.28 7.45 17.21
N ASN A 103 4.36 7.99 17.77
CA ASN A 103 4.36 9.20 18.62
C ASN A 103 3.30 9.12 19.73
N GLU A 104 3.25 7.99 20.45
CA GLU A 104 2.25 7.66 21.48
C GLU A 104 0.81 7.44 20.99
N TYR A 105 0.50 7.69 19.71
CA TYR A 105 -0.82 7.39 19.15
C TYR A 105 -0.92 5.94 18.76
N LEU A 106 -1.93 5.21 19.28
CA LEU A 106 -2.27 3.87 18.79
C LEU A 106 -2.66 3.98 17.31
N ILE A 107 -1.90 3.34 16.43
CA ILE A 107 -2.16 3.36 14.98
C ILE A 107 -2.65 2.00 14.46
N SER A 108 -2.38 0.90 15.18
CA SER A 108 -2.85 -0.42 14.77
C SER A 108 -2.93 -1.43 15.92
N GLU A 109 -3.88 -2.35 15.80
CA GLU A 109 -3.98 -3.59 16.57
C GLU A 109 -4.01 -4.78 15.61
N MET A 110 -3.26 -5.84 15.92
CA MET A 110 -3.14 -7.05 15.09
C MET A 110 -3.19 -8.30 15.96
N ASN A 111 -4.01 -9.28 15.62
CA ASN A 111 -4.15 -10.51 16.42
C ASN A 111 -3.26 -11.64 15.90
N TYR A 112 -2.58 -12.32 16.81
CA TYR A 112 -1.69 -13.44 16.48
C TYR A 112 -2.11 -14.71 17.21
N GLU A 113 -2.05 -15.83 16.51
CA GLU A 113 -2.19 -17.17 17.06
C GLU A 113 -0.96 -17.99 16.67
N ASN A 114 -0.20 -18.48 17.66
CA ASN A 114 1.01 -19.26 17.44
C ASN A 114 2.00 -18.62 16.44
N GLY A 115 2.15 -17.30 16.53
CA GLY A 115 3.02 -16.52 15.67
C GLY A 115 2.44 -16.19 14.31
N VAL A 116 1.21 -16.59 13.99
CA VAL A 116 0.55 -16.34 12.71
C VAL A 116 -0.53 -15.28 12.89
N LEU A 117 -0.56 -14.27 12.03
CA LEU A 117 -1.59 -13.23 12.04
C LEU A 117 -2.93 -13.86 11.67
N GLN A 118 -3.89 -13.76 12.59
CA GLN A 118 -5.14 -14.50 12.58
C GLN A 118 -6.20 -13.66 13.29
N GLY A 119 -7.40 -13.61 12.71
CA GLY A 119 -8.53 -12.89 13.26
C GLY A 119 -8.46 -11.37 13.00
N PRO A 120 -9.12 -10.57 13.86
CA PRO A 120 -9.34 -9.17 13.57
C PRO A 120 -8.06 -8.34 13.67
N SER A 121 -7.97 -7.32 12.82
CA SER A 121 -6.96 -6.27 12.88
C SER A 121 -7.64 -4.93 12.66
N LYS A 122 -7.14 -3.91 13.35
CA LYS A 122 -7.69 -2.55 13.33
C LYS A 122 -6.59 -1.54 13.04
N GLY A 123 -6.95 -0.47 12.34
CA GLY A 123 -6.12 0.70 12.12
C GLY A 123 -6.85 1.95 12.60
N TYR A 124 -6.10 2.93 13.10
CA TYR A 124 -6.66 4.13 13.73
C TYR A 124 -6.07 5.41 13.14
N TYR A 125 -6.88 6.47 13.15
CA TYR A 125 -6.40 7.81 12.90
C TYR A 125 -5.63 8.36 14.10
N LYS A 126 -4.83 9.41 13.90
CA LYS A 126 -4.09 10.09 14.99
C LYS A 126 -5.01 10.61 16.11
N ASN A 127 -6.26 10.90 15.82
CA ASN A 127 -7.25 11.32 16.82
C ASN A 127 -7.89 10.14 17.59
N GLY A 128 -7.45 8.91 17.35
CA GLY A 128 -7.91 7.69 18.02
C GLY A 128 -9.17 7.05 17.42
N GLN A 129 -9.79 7.66 16.40
CA GLN A 129 -10.95 7.08 15.73
C GLN A 129 -10.53 5.90 14.84
N LEU A 130 -11.41 4.91 14.70
CA LEU A 130 -11.21 3.76 13.84
C LEU A 130 -11.11 4.22 12.38
N ALA A 131 -9.98 3.92 11.73
CA ALA A 131 -9.73 4.24 10.33
C ALA A 131 -10.06 3.06 9.42
N CYS A 132 -9.76 1.83 9.88
CA CYS A 132 -10.12 0.62 9.17
C CYS A 132 -10.14 -0.61 10.09
N GLU A 133 -10.84 -1.64 9.65
CA GLU A 133 -10.81 -2.98 10.23
C GLU A 133 -10.84 -4.05 9.15
N LEU A 134 -10.26 -5.20 9.44
CA LEU A 134 -10.02 -6.30 8.49
C LEU A 134 -9.70 -7.57 9.28
N ASN A 135 -10.12 -8.72 8.76
CA ASN A 135 -9.71 -10.01 9.29
C ASN A 135 -8.54 -10.61 8.50
N TYR A 136 -7.70 -11.37 9.21
CA TYR A 136 -6.64 -12.17 8.62
C TYR A 136 -6.85 -13.65 8.92
N LYS A 137 -6.44 -14.50 7.98
CA LYS A 137 -6.34 -15.94 8.15
C LYS A 137 -5.01 -16.39 7.58
N SER A 138 -4.20 -17.03 8.42
CA SER A 138 -2.89 -17.56 8.01
C SER A 138 -2.02 -16.52 7.28
N ASP A 139 -1.84 -15.35 7.90
CA ASP A 139 -1.06 -14.24 7.35
C ASP A 139 -1.63 -13.59 6.07
N LYS A 140 -2.89 -13.85 5.70
CA LYS A 140 -3.53 -13.29 4.51
C LYS A 140 -4.83 -12.59 4.84
N ARG A 141 -5.16 -11.53 4.11
CA ARG A 141 -6.46 -10.83 4.22
C ARG A 141 -7.57 -11.81 3.90
N ASP A 142 -8.55 -11.93 4.78
CA ASP A 142 -9.63 -12.90 4.64
C ASP A 142 -10.91 -12.33 5.24
N GLY A 143 -11.93 -12.15 4.41
CA GLY A 143 -13.19 -11.50 4.77
C GLY A 143 -13.22 -10.02 4.44
N THR A 144 -14.12 -9.30 5.11
CA THR A 144 -14.45 -7.91 4.80
C THR A 144 -13.49 -6.93 5.45
N ARG A 145 -12.93 -6.03 4.66
CA ARG A 145 -12.28 -4.80 5.11
C ARG A 145 -13.28 -3.66 5.07
N THR A 146 -13.45 -2.99 6.19
CA THR A 146 -14.22 -1.74 6.27
C THR A 146 -13.26 -0.60 6.56
N SER A 147 -13.32 0.47 5.77
CA SER A 147 -12.60 1.71 6.05
C SER A 147 -13.60 2.83 6.33
N TYR A 148 -13.22 3.77 7.19
CA TYR A 148 -14.07 4.87 7.64
C TYR A 148 -13.49 6.21 7.20
N TYR A 149 -14.30 7.26 7.23
CA TYR A 149 -13.85 8.65 7.26
C TYR A 149 -13.56 9.09 8.70
N GLN A 150 -12.89 10.23 8.89
CA GLN A 150 -12.64 10.79 10.22
C GLN A 150 -13.92 11.25 10.95
N ASN A 151 -15.04 11.46 10.25
CA ASN A 151 -16.32 11.68 10.93
C ASN A 151 -16.97 10.37 11.43
N GLY A 152 -16.34 9.21 11.17
CA GLY A 152 -16.82 7.89 11.55
C GLY A 152 -17.78 7.23 10.53
N SER A 153 -18.19 7.94 9.47
CA SER A 153 -19.02 7.31 8.43
C SER A 153 -18.19 6.31 7.61
N ILE A 154 -18.86 5.28 7.09
CA ILE A 154 -18.22 4.28 6.24
C ILE A 154 -17.72 4.99 4.98
N LYS A 155 -16.46 4.73 4.63
CA LYS A 155 -15.84 5.21 3.39
C LYS A 155 -15.91 4.15 2.31
N GLU A 156 -15.52 2.92 2.65
CA GLU A 156 -15.49 1.81 1.72
C GLU A 156 -15.57 0.46 2.41
N ILE A 157 -16.06 -0.52 1.66
CA ILE A 157 -16.12 -1.92 2.06
C ILE A 157 -15.50 -2.74 0.93
N ILE A 158 -14.47 -3.52 1.22
CA ILE A 158 -13.76 -4.36 0.24
C ILE A 158 -13.72 -5.78 0.79
N ASN A 159 -14.13 -6.77 -0.02
CA ASN A 159 -14.10 -8.17 0.37
C ASN A 159 -12.83 -8.87 -0.16
N TYR A 160 -12.21 -9.68 0.70
CA TYR A 160 -11.03 -10.47 0.38
C TYR A 160 -11.27 -11.95 0.64
N ASN A 161 -10.64 -12.81 -0.17
CA ASN A 161 -10.53 -14.23 0.08
C ASN A 161 -9.07 -14.65 -0.15
N ASN A 162 -8.42 -15.19 0.90
CA ASN A 162 -7.05 -15.70 0.81
C ASN A 162 -6.05 -14.68 0.22
N GLY A 163 -6.22 -13.40 0.52
CA GLY A 163 -5.38 -12.29 0.06
C GLY A 163 -5.87 -11.55 -1.18
N ASN A 164 -6.72 -12.15 -2.01
CA ASN A 164 -7.21 -11.55 -3.26
C ASN A 164 -8.56 -10.87 -3.04
N GLN A 165 -8.82 -9.77 -3.73
CA GLN A 165 -10.11 -9.10 -3.73
C GLN A 165 -11.16 -9.96 -4.44
N GLN A 166 -12.26 -10.25 -3.73
CA GLN A 166 -13.30 -11.18 -4.14
C GLN A 166 -14.65 -10.70 -3.65
N GLY A 167 -15.65 -10.60 -4.53
CA GLY A 167 -16.97 -10.09 -4.21
C GLY A 167 -17.03 -8.57 -4.27
N GLU A 168 -17.87 -7.96 -3.42
CA GLU A 168 -18.23 -6.56 -3.59
C GLU A 168 -17.13 -5.61 -3.09
N TYR A 169 -16.90 -4.55 -3.86
CA TYR A 169 -16.27 -3.31 -3.44
C TYR A 169 -17.33 -2.21 -3.46
N LYS A 170 -17.63 -1.64 -2.29
CA LYS A 170 -18.58 -0.53 -2.12
C LYS A 170 -17.84 0.71 -1.69
N SER A 171 -18.25 1.86 -2.23
CA SER A 171 -17.76 3.17 -1.80
C SER A 171 -18.92 4.07 -1.41
N TYR A 172 -18.69 4.89 -0.39
CA TYR A 172 -19.68 5.80 0.17
C TYR A 172 -19.12 7.22 0.25
N SER A 173 -19.99 8.22 0.17
CA SER A 173 -19.64 9.61 0.46
C SER A 173 -19.59 9.88 1.97
N PRO A 174 -19.00 11.00 2.42
CA PRO A 174 -18.90 11.33 3.84
C PRO A 174 -20.24 11.43 4.60
N ASP A 175 -21.34 11.74 3.90
CA ASP A 175 -22.72 11.76 4.41
C ASP A 175 -23.42 10.38 4.36
N GLY A 176 -22.72 9.33 3.90
CA GLY A 176 -23.19 7.94 3.94
C GLY A 176 -23.92 7.47 2.68
N LYS A 177 -24.01 8.29 1.62
CA LYS A 177 -24.64 7.87 0.36
C LYS A 177 -23.77 6.82 -0.35
N LEU A 178 -24.38 5.69 -0.74
CA LEU A 178 -23.70 4.68 -1.54
C LEU A 178 -23.46 5.21 -2.95
N LEU A 179 -22.20 5.22 -3.37
CA LEU A 179 -21.74 5.84 -4.61
C LEU A 179 -21.75 4.83 -5.76
N PHE A 180 -21.13 3.68 -5.54
CA PHE A 180 -21.04 2.60 -6.52
C PHE A 180 -20.78 1.25 -5.84
N VAL A 181 -21.00 0.18 -6.60
CA VAL A 181 -20.61 -1.19 -6.28
C VAL A 181 -19.86 -1.78 -7.46
N ILE A 182 -18.66 -2.31 -7.22
CA ILE A 182 -17.92 -3.11 -8.21
C ILE A 182 -17.79 -4.53 -7.65
N GLN A 183 -18.19 -5.54 -8.42
CA GLN A 183 -17.92 -6.93 -8.08
C GLN A 183 -16.55 -7.33 -8.62
N TYR A 184 -15.74 -7.98 -7.81
CA TYR A 184 -14.44 -8.52 -8.20
C TYR A 184 -14.43 -10.04 -8.13
N LYS A 185 -13.65 -10.65 -9.03
CA LYS A 185 -13.31 -12.07 -9.00
C LYS A 185 -11.81 -12.22 -9.24
N ASP A 186 -11.09 -12.73 -8.24
CA ASP A 186 -9.63 -12.89 -8.27
C ASP A 186 -8.90 -11.61 -8.70
N ASP A 187 -9.17 -10.50 -8.01
CA ASP A 187 -8.65 -9.15 -8.28
C ASP A 187 -9.09 -8.50 -9.61
N LYS A 188 -9.93 -9.17 -10.42
CA LYS A 188 -10.43 -8.63 -11.70
C LYS A 188 -11.85 -8.06 -11.56
N PRO A 189 -12.17 -6.92 -12.18
CA PRO A 189 -13.52 -6.37 -12.17
C PRO A 189 -14.47 -7.28 -12.98
N PHE A 190 -15.63 -7.58 -12.41
CA PHE A 190 -16.60 -8.56 -12.92
C PHE A 190 -17.95 -7.92 -13.22
N ASN A 191 -18.51 -7.14 -12.30
CA ASN A 191 -19.74 -6.36 -12.54
C ASN A 191 -19.55 -4.94 -12.02
N LEU A 192 -20.20 -3.97 -12.66
CA LEU A 192 -20.28 -2.60 -12.18
C LEU A 192 -21.74 -2.18 -12.04
N GLU A 193 -22.06 -1.61 -10.88
CA GLU A 193 -23.33 -0.96 -10.59
C GLU A 193 -23.07 0.45 -10.05
N ILE A 194 -23.69 1.45 -10.65
CA ILE A 194 -23.48 2.86 -10.31
C ILE A 194 -24.78 3.40 -9.75
N LEU A 195 -24.69 4.03 -8.59
CA LEU A 195 -25.86 4.46 -7.84
C LEU A 195 -25.95 5.99 -7.70
N THR A 196 -24.87 6.72 -7.99
CA THR A 196 -24.88 8.18 -8.02
C THR A 196 -23.95 8.74 -9.11
N THR A 197 -24.46 9.71 -9.88
CA THR A 197 -23.79 10.33 -11.02
C THR A 197 -23.19 11.72 -10.74
N ASN A 198 -23.32 12.24 -9.52
CA ASN A 198 -22.76 13.54 -9.13
C ASN A 198 -22.02 13.43 -7.80
N ILE A 199 -20.71 13.22 -7.87
CA ILE A 199 -19.81 13.06 -6.73
C ILE A 199 -18.62 13.96 -6.98
N ASP A 200 -18.25 14.74 -5.97
CA ASP A 200 -17.24 15.77 -6.06
C ASP A 200 -15.80 15.28 -6.30
N SER A 201 -15.54 14.03 -6.72
CA SER A 201 -14.15 13.61 -7.06
C SER A 201 -13.99 12.42 -8.00
N ILE A 202 -14.85 11.40 -8.00
CA ILE A 202 -14.71 10.23 -8.90
C ILE A 202 -16.10 9.68 -9.25
N LEU A 203 -16.38 9.51 -10.55
CA LEU A 203 -17.57 8.80 -11.04
C LEU A 203 -17.13 7.52 -11.73
N TYR A 204 -17.85 6.43 -11.52
CA TYR A 204 -17.72 5.24 -12.36
C TYR A 204 -18.94 5.18 -13.29
N GLY A 205 -18.74 4.69 -14.51
CA GLY A 205 -19.71 4.61 -15.60
C GLY A 205 -19.61 3.25 -16.31
N GLY A 206 -20.57 2.92 -17.18
CA GLY A 206 -20.45 1.78 -18.10
C GLY A 206 -21.41 0.63 -17.84
N ASP A 207 -21.20 -0.47 -18.57
CA ASP A 207 -22.10 -1.61 -18.69
C ASP A 207 -21.38 -2.96 -18.43
N LEU A 208 -20.26 -2.92 -17.70
CA LEU A 208 -19.47 -4.10 -17.35
C LEU A 208 -20.33 -5.17 -16.64
N LYS A 209 -20.52 -6.30 -17.32
CA LYS A 209 -21.25 -7.47 -16.82
C LYS A 209 -20.48 -8.75 -17.10
N ASN A 210 -20.37 -9.61 -16.09
CA ASN A 210 -19.66 -10.89 -16.16
C ASN A 210 -18.23 -10.77 -16.74
N GLY A 211 -17.52 -9.71 -16.36
CA GLY A 211 -16.16 -9.41 -16.81
C GLY A 211 -16.07 -8.85 -18.23
N THR A 212 -17.19 -8.60 -18.90
CA THR A 212 -17.23 -8.12 -20.28
C THR A 212 -18.06 -6.85 -20.40
N GLY A 213 -17.58 -5.87 -21.17
CA GLY A 213 -18.26 -4.59 -21.39
C GLY A 213 -17.38 -3.40 -21.06
N LYS A 214 -17.99 -2.22 -20.97
CA LYS A 214 -17.32 -0.96 -20.75
C LYS A 214 -17.29 -0.60 -19.27
N PHE A 215 -16.14 -0.12 -18.85
CA PHE A 215 -15.92 0.49 -17.56
C PHE A 215 -15.45 1.92 -17.80
N GLU A 216 -16.23 2.88 -17.34
CA GLU A 216 -15.88 4.29 -17.40
C GLU A 216 -15.46 4.77 -16.01
N GLN A 217 -14.48 5.66 -15.98
CA GLN A 217 -14.01 6.30 -14.76
C GLN A 217 -13.76 7.77 -15.03
N TYR A 218 -14.26 8.63 -14.16
CA TYR A 218 -14.05 10.07 -14.18
C TYR A 218 -13.17 10.46 -13.00
N VAL A 219 -12.12 11.23 -13.22
CA VAL A 219 -11.18 11.70 -12.19
C VAL A 219 -11.08 13.21 -12.28
N LYS A 220 -11.26 13.95 -11.18
CA LYS A 220 -11.05 15.41 -11.17
C LYS A 220 -9.57 15.76 -11.10
N ASN A 221 -9.16 16.74 -11.90
CA ASN A 221 -7.80 17.30 -11.89
C ASN A 221 -7.58 18.43 -10.87
N LYS A 222 -6.37 19.01 -10.81
CA LYS A 222 -6.00 20.13 -9.90
C LYS A 222 -6.92 21.34 -10.00
N GLU A 223 -7.45 21.58 -11.19
CA GLU A 223 -8.38 22.69 -11.46
C GLU A 223 -9.84 22.29 -11.20
N GLY A 224 -10.09 21.10 -10.65
CA GLY A 224 -11.44 20.56 -10.40
C GLY A 224 -12.12 20.02 -11.66
N ARG A 225 -11.38 19.87 -12.76
CA ARG A 225 -11.91 19.49 -14.07
C ARG A 225 -11.94 17.98 -14.27
N LEU A 226 -13.02 17.42 -14.82
CA LEU A 226 -13.25 15.97 -14.92
C LEU A 226 -12.57 15.33 -16.15
N ILE A 227 -11.61 14.44 -15.96
CA ILE A 227 -11.05 13.58 -17.01
C ILE A 227 -11.86 12.29 -17.04
N ARG A 228 -12.41 11.91 -18.20
CA ARG A 228 -13.16 10.66 -18.36
C ARG A 228 -12.31 9.63 -19.10
N SER A 229 -12.29 8.40 -18.60
CA SER A 229 -11.76 7.23 -19.28
C SER A 229 -12.88 6.23 -19.55
N VAL A 230 -12.81 5.54 -20.68
CA VAL A 230 -13.68 4.42 -21.07
C VAL A 230 -12.78 3.26 -21.44
N LYS A 231 -12.99 2.09 -20.83
CA LYS A 231 -12.17 0.89 -20.98
C LYS A 231 -13.05 -0.31 -21.29
N GLU A 232 -12.71 -1.06 -22.33
CA GLU A 232 -13.41 -2.31 -22.67
C GLU A 232 -12.69 -3.52 -22.06
N TYR A 233 -13.48 -4.34 -21.36
CA TYR A 233 -13.02 -5.58 -20.73
C TYR A 233 -13.62 -6.79 -21.44
N THR A 234 -12.85 -7.89 -21.46
CA THR A 234 -13.30 -9.24 -21.82
C THR A 234 -12.72 -10.21 -20.80
N ASP A 235 -13.56 -11.03 -20.18
CA ASP A 235 -13.19 -11.96 -19.09
C ASP A 235 -12.39 -11.30 -17.94
N GLY A 236 -12.73 -10.04 -17.63
CA GLY A 236 -12.09 -9.25 -16.58
C GLY A 236 -10.71 -8.70 -16.94
N ASN A 237 -10.21 -8.96 -18.16
CA ASN A 237 -8.97 -8.39 -18.67
C ASN A 237 -9.28 -7.18 -19.56
N LEU A 238 -8.41 -6.16 -19.54
CA LEU A 238 -8.50 -5.03 -20.44
C LEU A 238 -8.20 -5.51 -21.87
N ASN A 239 -9.26 -5.69 -22.66
CA ASN A 239 -9.29 -6.37 -23.96
C ASN A 239 -10.30 -5.63 -24.84
N GLY A 240 -9.85 -4.61 -25.54
CA GLY A 240 -10.71 -3.77 -26.38
C GLY A 240 -10.27 -2.32 -26.39
N GLN A 241 -11.19 -1.43 -26.75
CA GLN A 241 -10.87 -0.01 -26.88
C GLN A 241 -10.69 0.68 -25.53
N ILE A 242 -9.78 1.63 -25.54
CA ILE A 242 -9.67 2.65 -24.50
C ILE A 242 -9.86 4.03 -25.12
N GLN A 243 -10.59 4.88 -24.43
CA GLN A 243 -10.80 6.27 -24.82
C GLN A 243 -10.59 7.16 -23.60
N LEU A 244 -9.85 8.26 -23.79
CA LEU A 244 -9.70 9.29 -22.78
C LEU A 244 -10.24 10.62 -23.31
N PHE A 245 -11.01 11.28 -22.49
CA PHE A 245 -11.64 12.57 -22.76
C PHE A 245 -11.18 13.60 -21.75
N ASP A 246 -10.94 14.81 -22.23
CA ASP A 246 -10.57 15.92 -21.39
C ASP A 246 -11.79 16.46 -20.63
N SER A 247 -11.57 17.56 -19.90
CA SER A 247 -12.60 18.21 -19.11
C SER A 247 -13.76 18.84 -19.86
N LYS A 248 -13.60 19.07 -21.16
CA LYS A 248 -14.65 19.60 -22.04
C LYS A 248 -15.41 18.45 -22.71
N GLY A 249 -15.01 17.20 -22.45
CA GLY A 249 -15.54 16.02 -23.11
C GLY A 249 -14.92 15.76 -24.48
N GLU A 250 -13.83 16.45 -24.82
CA GLU A 250 -13.14 16.26 -26.09
C GLU A 250 -12.25 15.01 -26.00
N LEU A 251 -12.43 14.08 -26.94
CA LEU A 251 -11.57 12.90 -27.05
C LEU A 251 -10.16 13.38 -27.33
N PHE A 252 -9.20 13.06 -26.47
CA PHE A 252 -7.79 13.37 -26.74
C PHE A 252 -6.98 12.12 -27.08
N ILE A 253 -7.47 10.93 -26.69
CA ILE A 253 -6.79 9.65 -26.93
C ILE A 253 -7.79 8.54 -27.25
N ARG A 254 -7.47 7.71 -28.25
CA ARG A 254 -8.12 6.42 -28.48
C ARG A 254 -7.11 5.33 -28.88
N GLY A 255 -7.30 4.11 -28.40
CA GLY A 255 -6.49 2.96 -28.81
C GLY A 255 -7.11 1.62 -28.44
N GLN A 256 -6.33 0.55 -28.57
CA GLN A 256 -6.76 -0.81 -28.27
C GLN A 256 -5.81 -1.51 -27.29
N TYR A 257 -6.38 -2.40 -26.49
CA TYR A 257 -5.68 -3.31 -25.59
C TYR A 257 -6.00 -4.77 -25.94
N LYS A 258 -5.01 -5.64 -25.78
CA LYS A 258 -5.16 -7.11 -25.78
C LYS A 258 -4.30 -7.69 -24.67
N GLU A 259 -4.94 -8.44 -23.80
CA GLU A 259 -4.41 -9.10 -22.60
C GLU A 259 -3.69 -8.13 -21.65
N GLY A 260 -4.22 -6.91 -21.51
CA GLY A 260 -3.60 -5.87 -20.69
C GLY A 260 -2.41 -5.15 -21.36
N TYR A 261 -2.08 -5.48 -22.61
CA TYR A 261 -1.08 -4.79 -23.41
C TYR A 261 -1.74 -3.87 -24.43
N MET A 262 -1.22 -2.65 -24.60
CA MET A 262 -1.60 -1.78 -25.70
C MET A 262 -1.37 -2.53 -27.03
N ILE A 263 -2.18 -2.32 -28.06
CA ILE A 263 -1.97 -2.90 -29.39
C ILE A 263 -2.43 -1.95 -30.50
N GLY A 264 -1.91 -2.15 -31.71
CA GLY A 264 -2.42 -1.51 -32.92
C GLY A 264 -2.13 -0.01 -33.02
N MET A 265 -3.01 0.68 -33.73
CA MET A 265 -2.93 2.13 -33.98
C MET A 265 -3.60 2.91 -32.86
N TRP A 266 -2.90 3.90 -32.34
CA TRP A 266 -3.37 4.83 -31.32
C TRP A 266 -3.47 6.23 -31.88
N ASP A 267 -4.61 6.87 -31.67
CA ASP A 267 -4.93 8.19 -32.22
C ASP A 267 -4.93 9.26 -31.13
N PHE A 268 -4.25 10.37 -31.44
CA PHE A 268 -4.07 11.52 -30.53
C PHE A 268 -4.70 12.78 -31.12
N TYR A 269 -5.49 13.45 -30.30
CA TYR A 269 -6.25 14.64 -30.67
C TYR A 269 -5.88 15.75 -29.67
N ILE A 270 -4.74 16.40 -29.88
CA ILE A 270 -4.23 17.45 -28.98
C ILE A 270 -4.85 18.79 -29.36
N ASN A 271 -5.60 19.40 -28.42
CA ASN A 271 -6.15 20.75 -28.52
C ASN A 271 -7.02 21.02 -29.77
N SER A 272 -7.66 19.98 -30.33
CA SER A 272 -8.51 20.08 -31.52
C SER A 272 -9.32 18.80 -31.73
N PRO A 273 -10.55 18.86 -32.28
CA PRO A 273 -11.29 17.69 -32.73
C PRO A 273 -10.64 16.98 -33.92
N GLU A 274 -9.64 17.59 -34.56
CA GLU A 274 -8.87 16.98 -35.64
C GLU A 274 -7.70 16.14 -35.10
N LYS A 275 -7.57 14.92 -35.64
CA LYS A 275 -6.50 13.98 -35.33
C LYS A 275 -5.13 14.60 -35.64
N LYS A 276 -4.25 14.69 -34.64
CA LYS A 276 -2.92 15.32 -34.78
C LYS A 276 -1.85 14.32 -35.22
N PHE A 277 -1.81 13.14 -34.59
CA PHE A 277 -0.91 12.07 -35.01
C PHE A 277 -1.44 10.69 -34.60
N SER A 278 -0.96 9.65 -35.28
CA SER A 278 -1.10 8.25 -34.89
C SER A 278 0.22 7.67 -34.44
N GLU A 279 0.19 6.73 -33.51
CA GLU A 279 1.33 5.87 -33.22
C GLU A 279 0.92 4.41 -33.35
N VAL A 280 1.68 3.65 -34.14
CA VAL A 280 1.49 2.20 -34.28
C VAL A 280 2.53 1.50 -33.42
N TYR A 281 2.06 0.65 -32.52
CA TYR A 281 2.92 -0.16 -31.67
C TYR A 281 3.06 -1.58 -32.23
N LYS A 282 4.30 -2.07 -32.39
CA LYS A 282 4.60 -3.46 -32.75
C LYS A 282 5.05 -4.23 -31.50
N TYR A 283 4.65 -5.49 -31.44
CA TYR A 283 4.84 -6.36 -30.28
C TYR A 283 5.49 -7.69 -30.66
N SER A 284 6.31 -8.20 -29.74
CA SER A 284 6.75 -9.60 -29.64
C SER A 284 6.70 -9.98 -28.16
N ASP A 285 6.16 -11.16 -27.83
CA ASP A 285 6.17 -11.74 -26.49
C ASP A 285 5.74 -10.79 -25.37
N SER A 286 4.63 -10.07 -25.57
CA SER A 286 4.08 -9.13 -24.58
C SER A 286 4.97 -7.94 -24.21
N LEU A 287 6.01 -7.66 -25.01
CA LEU A 287 6.86 -6.48 -24.91
C LEU A 287 6.64 -5.57 -26.14
N ILE A 288 6.63 -4.25 -25.91
CA ILE A 288 6.68 -3.28 -27.00
C ILE A 288 8.06 -3.39 -27.63
N THR A 289 8.15 -3.79 -28.89
CA THR A 289 9.44 -3.95 -29.59
C THR A 289 9.80 -2.74 -30.44
N ASP A 290 8.79 -1.98 -30.91
CA ASP A 290 8.97 -0.85 -31.81
C ASP A 290 7.70 0.04 -31.81
N SER A 291 7.85 1.34 -32.10
CA SER A 291 6.73 2.24 -32.32
C SER A 291 7.00 3.22 -33.47
N THR A 292 6.01 3.44 -34.33
CA THR A 292 6.11 4.36 -35.48
C THR A 292 5.06 5.45 -35.38
N LYS A 293 5.50 6.72 -35.38
CA LYS A 293 4.62 7.90 -35.29
C LYS A 293 4.35 8.50 -36.68
N TRP A 294 3.10 8.82 -36.95
CA TRP A 294 2.61 9.42 -38.19
C TRP A 294 1.88 10.73 -37.88
N PHE A 295 2.41 11.87 -38.31
CA PHE A 295 1.76 13.17 -38.19
C PHE A 295 0.80 13.37 -39.38
N LEU A 296 -0.40 13.88 -39.13
CA LEU A 296 -1.43 13.94 -40.18
C LEU A 296 -1.27 15.12 -41.16
N ASN A 297 -0.35 16.07 -40.90
CA ASN A 297 0.03 17.15 -41.81
C ASN A 297 1.44 17.67 -41.47
N ASP A 298 2.24 18.02 -42.49
CA ASP A 298 3.60 18.62 -42.39
C ASP A 298 3.62 20.05 -41.78
N SER A 299 2.53 20.47 -41.12
CA SER A 299 2.46 21.74 -40.44
C SER A 299 3.36 21.72 -39.21
N LYS A 300 4.45 22.48 -39.28
CA LYS A 300 5.39 22.78 -38.19
C LYS A 300 4.60 23.28 -36.98
N ILE A 301 4.32 22.40 -36.03
CA ILE A 301 3.68 22.76 -34.76
C ILE A 301 4.71 23.54 -33.94
N SER A 302 4.44 24.81 -33.66
CA SER A 302 5.21 25.57 -32.69
C SER A 302 4.83 25.11 -31.29
N PHE A 303 5.72 24.37 -30.67
CA PHE A 303 5.54 23.88 -29.30
C PHE A 303 5.81 24.99 -28.29
N SER A 304 4.97 25.10 -27.26
CA SER A 304 5.28 25.91 -26.07
C SER A 304 6.14 25.08 -25.11
N ASN A 305 7.14 25.69 -24.46
CA ASN A 305 8.09 25.06 -23.53
C ASN A 305 7.49 24.50 -22.21
N GLU A 306 6.18 24.23 -22.15
CA GLU A 306 5.53 23.73 -20.95
C GLU A 306 5.67 22.20 -20.87
N ASN A 307 6.72 21.76 -20.18
CA ASN A 307 6.93 20.36 -19.83
C ASN A 307 6.31 20.05 -18.47
N ASN A 308 5.40 19.08 -18.41
CA ASN A 308 4.77 18.63 -17.18
C ASN A 308 5.05 17.14 -16.93
N ARG A 309 5.45 16.79 -15.71
CA ARG A 309 5.58 15.38 -15.29
C ARG A 309 4.20 14.76 -15.08
N PRO A 310 4.03 13.44 -15.25
CA PRO A 310 2.79 12.77 -14.90
C PRO A 310 2.45 12.99 -13.42
N GLN A 311 1.16 13.11 -13.12
CA GLN A 311 0.67 13.47 -11.80
C GLN A 311 -0.31 12.41 -11.30
N PHE A 312 -0.17 12.00 -10.04
CA PHE A 312 -1.05 11.02 -9.43
C PHE A 312 -2.22 11.73 -8.75
N ASN A 313 -3.47 11.43 -9.14
CA ASN A 313 -4.66 12.19 -8.72
C ASN A 313 -4.46 13.69 -8.85
N ASP A 314 -3.73 14.11 -9.89
CA ASP A 314 -3.39 15.50 -10.12
C ASP A 314 -2.73 16.13 -8.88
N GLN A 315 -1.82 15.41 -8.23
CA GLN A 315 -0.90 15.94 -7.23
C GLN A 315 0.52 15.49 -7.56
N LEU A 316 1.51 16.19 -6.99
CA LEU A 316 2.89 15.71 -7.01
C LEU A 316 2.96 14.32 -6.33
N THR A 317 4.09 13.62 -6.49
CA THR A 317 4.35 12.25 -6.02
C THR A 317 3.96 11.91 -4.57
N ASP A 318 3.59 12.87 -3.73
CA ASP A 318 3.22 12.68 -2.33
C ASP A 318 1.83 12.03 -2.11
N GLU A 319 0.82 12.30 -2.94
CA GLU A 319 -0.44 11.52 -2.84
C GLU A 319 -0.28 10.09 -3.36
N PHE A 320 0.64 9.88 -4.31
CA PHE A 320 1.02 8.52 -4.69
C PHE A 320 1.64 7.78 -3.52
N ARG A 321 2.54 8.41 -2.74
CA ARG A 321 3.07 7.83 -1.49
C ARG A 321 1.96 7.41 -0.53
N LYS A 322 0.92 8.23 -0.39
CA LYS A 322 -0.23 7.97 0.49
C LYS A 322 -1.12 6.85 -0.04
N HIS A 323 -1.39 6.80 -1.35
CA HIS A 323 -2.10 5.69 -1.96
C HIS A 323 -1.33 4.38 -1.77
N ILE A 324 -0.03 4.40 -2.06
CA ILE A 324 0.86 3.29 -1.80
C ILE A 324 0.76 2.93 -0.32
N SER A 325 0.94 3.83 0.63
CA SER A 325 0.89 3.48 2.06
C SER A 325 -0.46 2.91 2.53
N GLN A 326 -1.58 3.32 1.92
CA GLN A 326 -2.92 2.80 2.22
C GLN A 326 -3.20 1.42 1.60
N SER A 327 -2.54 1.14 0.47
CA SER A 327 -2.66 -0.10 -0.30
C SER A 327 -1.54 -1.10 0.02
N LEU A 328 -0.45 -0.64 0.62
CA LEU A 328 0.75 -1.39 0.98
C LEU A 328 0.42 -2.35 2.12
N THR A 329 0.81 -3.58 1.94
CA THR A 329 0.64 -4.67 2.89
C THR A 329 2.00 -5.19 3.26
N TYR A 330 2.47 -4.88 4.45
CA TYR A 330 3.77 -5.40 4.89
C TYR A 330 3.71 -6.95 4.95
N PRO A 331 4.49 -7.69 4.14
CA PRO A 331 4.47 -9.15 4.14
C PRO A 331 4.82 -9.69 5.52
N ILE A 332 3.97 -10.52 6.11
CA ILE A 332 4.13 -10.92 7.52
C ILE A 332 5.38 -11.77 7.74
N GLN A 333 5.79 -12.55 6.74
CA GLN A 333 7.08 -13.25 6.78
C GLN A 333 8.26 -12.27 6.87
N ALA A 334 8.18 -11.10 6.23
CA ALA A 334 9.18 -10.05 6.35
C ALA A 334 9.08 -9.35 7.71
N GLN A 335 7.88 -9.14 8.26
CA GLN A 335 7.70 -8.63 9.63
C GLN A 335 8.33 -9.56 10.69
N LYS A 336 8.09 -10.87 10.58
CA LYS A 336 8.66 -11.90 11.48
C LYS A 336 10.19 -11.89 11.46
N LYS A 337 10.76 -11.75 10.28
CA LYS A 337 12.21 -11.72 10.07
C LYS A 337 12.84 -10.34 10.32
N ARG A 338 12.05 -9.34 10.75
CA ARG A 338 12.48 -7.95 10.95
C ARG A 338 13.16 -7.35 9.71
N ILE A 339 12.71 -7.77 8.53
CA ILE A 339 13.26 -7.31 7.26
C ILE A 339 12.58 -5.99 6.93
N SER A 340 13.25 -4.89 7.23
CA SER A 340 12.85 -3.52 6.89
C SER A 340 13.81 -2.95 5.86
N GLY A 341 13.36 -1.98 5.10
CA GLY A 341 14.21 -1.29 4.15
C GLY A 341 13.44 -0.57 3.07
N ARG A 342 14.20 0.00 2.14
CA ARG A 342 13.68 0.76 1.01
C ARG A 342 13.83 -0.08 -0.24
N VAL A 343 12.73 -0.59 -0.77
CA VAL A 343 12.71 -1.22 -2.10
C VAL A 343 12.59 -0.10 -3.13
N LEU A 344 13.59 0.06 -3.98
CA LEU A 344 13.55 1.07 -5.04
C LEU A 344 12.91 0.46 -6.28
N THR A 345 11.75 0.96 -6.68
CA THR A 345 11.07 0.51 -7.90
C THR A 345 11.29 1.50 -9.03
N GLU A 346 11.28 0.98 -10.24
CA GLU A 346 11.12 1.76 -11.45
C GLU A 346 9.86 1.31 -12.18
N PHE A 347 9.11 2.27 -12.69
CA PHE A 347 7.95 2.01 -13.54
C PHE A 347 7.78 3.14 -14.53
N LYS A 348 7.00 2.89 -15.58
CA LYS A 348 6.64 3.91 -16.54
C LYS A 348 5.18 4.28 -16.36
N VAL A 349 4.90 5.57 -16.43
CA VAL A 349 3.54 6.06 -16.68
C VAL A 349 3.50 6.38 -18.16
N ASN A 350 2.70 5.65 -18.93
CA ASN A 350 2.57 5.96 -20.35
C ASN A 350 1.83 7.29 -20.54
N LYS A 351 1.83 7.76 -21.78
CA LYS A 351 1.03 8.90 -22.26
C LYS A 351 -0.49 8.79 -22.04
N PHE A 352 -0.97 7.69 -21.45
CA PHE A 352 -2.36 7.45 -21.05
C PHE A 352 -2.58 7.47 -19.54
N GLY A 353 -1.51 7.66 -18.76
CA GLY A 353 -1.60 7.66 -17.30
C GLY A 353 -1.58 6.27 -16.68
N LEU A 354 -1.37 5.21 -17.45
CA LEU A 354 -1.32 3.85 -16.93
C LEU A 354 0.10 3.51 -16.52
N VAL A 355 0.21 2.90 -15.34
CA VAL A 355 1.46 2.35 -14.82
C VAL A 355 1.74 1.03 -15.51
N TYR A 356 2.93 0.90 -16.09
CA TYR A 356 3.42 -0.32 -16.73
C TYR A 356 4.93 -0.47 -16.53
N ASP A 357 5.49 -1.62 -16.97
CA ASP A 357 6.93 -1.90 -16.90
C ASP A 357 7.51 -1.72 -15.47
N VAL A 358 6.78 -2.22 -14.47
CA VAL A 358 7.16 -2.12 -13.05
C VAL A 358 8.25 -3.15 -12.75
N ARG A 359 9.42 -2.66 -12.34
CA ARG A 359 10.58 -3.47 -11.97
C ARG A 359 11.23 -2.96 -10.68
N VAL A 360 11.99 -3.83 -10.02
CA VAL A 360 12.77 -3.49 -8.83
C VAL A 360 14.20 -3.16 -9.26
N LEU A 361 14.68 -1.96 -8.92
CA LEU A 361 16.05 -1.52 -9.15
C LEU A 361 16.96 -1.90 -7.98
N GLU A 362 16.49 -1.66 -6.76
CA GLU A 362 17.21 -2.01 -5.53
C GLU A 362 16.29 -2.89 -4.69
N SER A 363 16.68 -4.15 -4.55
CA SER A 363 15.99 -5.12 -3.70
C SER A 363 16.50 -5.06 -2.27
N VAL A 364 15.58 -5.21 -1.32
CA VAL A 364 15.90 -5.51 0.08
C VAL A 364 15.67 -6.99 0.36
N ASN A 365 14.54 -7.51 -0.13
CA ASN A 365 14.14 -8.89 -0.01
C ASN A 365 12.99 -9.22 -0.96
N GLU A 366 13.00 -10.41 -1.53
CA GLU A 366 11.99 -10.88 -2.49
C GLU A 366 10.54 -10.72 -2.01
N LEU A 367 10.29 -10.89 -0.70
CA LEU A 367 8.94 -10.71 -0.14
C LEU A 367 8.47 -9.26 -0.26
N LEU A 368 9.36 -8.31 0.05
CA LEU A 368 9.08 -6.87 -0.06
C LEU A 368 8.97 -6.45 -1.53
N ASP A 369 9.79 -7.04 -2.41
CA ASP A 369 9.79 -6.78 -3.85
C ASP A 369 8.44 -7.15 -4.49
N LYS A 370 7.91 -8.33 -4.18
CA LYS A 370 6.60 -8.78 -4.69
C LYS A 370 5.48 -7.83 -4.29
N GLU A 371 5.48 -7.38 -3.03
CA GLU A 371 4.50 -6.41 -2.57
C GLU A 371 4.70 -5.04 -3.22
N ALA A 372 5.94 -4.56 -3.34
CA ALA A 372 6.26 -3.30 -3.99
C ALA A 372 5.78 -3.27 -5.46
N ILE A 373 5.97 -4.37 -6.19
CA ILE A 373 5.47 -4.50 -7.56
C ILE A 373 3.94 -4.51 -7.59
N ARG A 374 3.29 -5.33 -6.74
CA ARG A 374 1.83 -5.45 -6.68
C ARG A 374 1.17 -4.10 -6.41
N VAL A 375 1.65 -3.39 -5.39
CA VAL A 375 1.05 -2.12 -4.95
C VAL A 375 1.22 -1.02 -6.01
N VAL A 376 2.36 -0.98 -6.71
CA VAL A 376 2.59 -0.04 -7.82
C VAL A 376 1.71 -0.40 -9.03
N LYS A 377 1.56 -1.70 -9.37
CA LYS A 377 0.68 -2.16 -10.44
C LYS A 377 -0.80 -1.90 -10.15
N SER A 378 -1.21 -1.88 -8.88
CA SER A 378 -2.58 -1.54 -8.48
C SER A 378 -2.89 -0.05 -8.54
N SER A 379 -1.94 0.78 -8.99
CA SER A 379 -2.15 2.21 -9.13
C SER A 379 -3.35 2.53 -10.02
N PRO A 380 -4.22 3.48 -9.62
CA PRO A 380 -5.21 4.06 -10.53
C PRO A 380 -4.56 4.82 -11.68
N LEU A 381 -5.39 5.34 -12.58
CA LEU A 381 -4.97 6.18 -13.71
C LEU A 381 -4.33 7.48 -13.21
N TRP A 382 -3.18 7.82 -13.78
CA TRP A 382 -2.48 9.09 -13.58
C TRP A 382 -2.91 10.11 -14.63
N THR A 383 -2.66 11.38 -14.36
CA THR A 383 -2.59 12.39 -15.41
C THR A 383 -1.26 12.20 -16.15
N PRO A 384 -1.26 12.00 -17.47
CA PRO A 384 -0.04 11.79 -18.25
C PRO A 384 0.97 12.94 -18.13
N GLY A 385 2.22 12.64 -18.44
CA GLY A 385 3.24 13.66 -18.62
C GLY A 385 3.14 14.27 -20.00
N PHE A 386 3.44 15.55 -20.12
CA PHE A 386 3.44 16.28 -21.38
C PHE A 386 4.83 16.83 -21.65
N GLN A 387 5.31 16.64 -22.87
CA GLN A 387 6.41 17.37 -23.43
C GLN A 387 5.86 18.11 -24.65
N ASP A 388 6.02 19.43 -24.70
CA ASP A 388 5.59 20.20 -25.86
C ASP A 388 4.08 20.03 -26.16
N GLN A 389 3.24 19.96 -25.11
CA GLN A 389 1.80 19.62 -25.16
C GLN A 389 1.48 18.22 -25.73
N ILE A 390 2.48 17.39 -26.04
CA ILE A 390 2.32 16.00 -26.46
C ILE A 390 2.45 15.10 -25.23
N PRO A 391 1.48 14.21 -24.97
CA PRO A 391 1.61 13.28 -23.87
C PRO A 391 2.71 12.26 -24.18
N VAL A 392 3.59 12.04 -23.20
CA VAL A 392 4.78 11.19 -23.33
C VAL A 392 4.85 10.16 -22.22
N ASP A 393 5.51 9.07 -22.51
CA ASP A 393 5.86 8.07 -21.52
C ASP A 393 6.98 8.60 -20.63
N VAL A 394 6.79 8.52 -19.32
CA VAL A 394 7.77 9.01 -18.35
C VAL A 394 8.11 7.90 -17.38
N SER A 395 9.41 7.66 -17.23
CA SER A 395 9.93 6.72 -16.24
C SER A 395 10.00 7.38 -14.88
N PHE A 396 9.56 6.67 -13.86
CA PHE A 396 9.65 7.06 -12.46
C PHE A 396 10.50 6.06 -11.72
N THR A 397 11.38 6.58 -10.88
CA THR A 397 12.00 5.82 -9.81
C THR A 397 11.33 6.23 -8.51
N PHE A 398 10.78 5.27 -7.79
CA PHE A 398 10.02 5.54 -6.57
C PHE A 398 10.41 4.60 -5.43
N PRO A 399 10.81 5.14 -4.27
CA PRO A 399 11.13 4.31 -3.12
C PRO A 399 9.87 3.86 -2.39
N ILE A 400 9.70 2.55 -2.23
CA ILE A 400 8.69 1.96 -1.36
C ILE A 400 9.36 1.62 -0.03
N VAL A 401 8.95 2.32 1.03
CA VAL A 401 9.53 2.17 2.36
C VAL A 401 8.74 1.14 3.15
N PHE A 402 9.41 0.07 3.54
CA PHE A 402 8.92 -0.92 4.48
C PHE A 402 9.59 -0.67 5.83
N GLN A 403 8.83 -0.09 6.75
CA GLN A 403 9.28 0.19 8.10
C GLN A 403 8.36 -0.55 9.09
N LEU A 404 8.98 -1.32 9.98
CA LEU A 404 8.32 -2.10 11.02
C LEU A 404 8.12 -1.32 12.29
#